data_AF-W9X258-F1
#
_entry.id   AF-W9X258-F1
#
_cell.length_a   1.000
_cell.length_b   1.000
_cell.length_c   1.000
_cell.angle_alpha   90.00
_cell.angle_beta   90.00
_cell.angle_gamma   90.00
#
_symmetry.space_group_name_H-M   'P 1'
#
loop_
_entity.id
_entity.type
_entity.pdbx_description
1 polymer ?
#
loop_
_entity_poly.entity_id
_entity_poly.type
_entity_poly.pdbx_seq_one_letter_code
_entity_poly.pdbx_strand_id
1 'polypeptide(L)'
;MPPPETNPLHIYRACLRECSYLPLPQCRAYMRKFTIDGFRRWIPPKDPVGRSRSKAHGAGGRHLTPEKVTRLLHQARKLASILQHANQGYIVPLENVLRMTYGRKGPRKHELLAQFLNPALPASEGGTRLLRDTNGQNIPTVADAMSPTRSNLGVDELLVEDAEEEDETPKAITEQDTLYPSLFPTITTAQGGTSGPRTENPRSNTLVPTAPRLPGKPDSPKEEKWKLELPPRLLALIASQASEQVYFARVGAHLKVKSRFNPPQTTIWGTPLPRSRYKNLRIKWYNHNIKAVLPPLPEDEYRELHDLVSGKKEMKKPFIIPRRRTPAPVSVEDTAQSLLERQSSLILEGPQPGPRLKDWRRGRPHEITPRLLRRLLSRVVLKQTPLVKTATPGTKAAVGDPGLVFYWDDGMSVDEMGKSEQKMSGSLRDRQACLLFG
;
A
#
# COMPACT_ATOMS: atom_id res chain seq x y z
N MET A 1 37.92 7.75 -5.07
CA MET A 1 36.95 8.85 -4.84
C MET A 1 35.75 8.31 -4.08
N PRO A 2 35.24 8.99 -3.03
CA PRO A 2 33.91 8.63 -2.51
C PRO A 2 32.89 8.80 -3.66
N PRO A 3 31.88 7.93 -3.79
CA PRO A 3 30.93 8.02 -4.89
C PRO A 3 30.24 9.40 -4.89
N PRO A 4 29.93 10.00 -6.04
CA PRO A 4 29.35 11.36 -6.18
C PRO A 4 27.92 11.52 -5.59
N GLU A 5 27.41 10.53 -4.85
CA GLU A 5 26.02 10.35 -4.47
C GLU A 5 25.67 10.74 -3.01
N THR A 6 26.51 11.54 -2.37
CA THR A 6 26.17 12.11 -1.04
C THR A 6 25.24 13.32 -1.15
N ASN A 7 25.24 14.05 -2.26
CA ASN A 7 24.43 15.26 -2.39
C ASN A 7 22.95 14.93 -2.73
N PRO A 8 21.97 15.36 -1.92
CA PRO A 8 20.55 15.15 -2.19
C PRO A 8 20.10 15.71 -3.54
N LEU A 9 20.75 16.77 -4.04
CA LEU A 9 20.42 17.37 -5.34
C LEU A 9 20.75 16.45 -6.52
N HIS A 10 21.83 15.67 -6.44
CA HIS A 10 22.19 14.74 -7.49
C HIS A 10 21.20 13.58 -7.58
N ILE A 11 20.79 13.04 -6.41
CA ILE A 11 19.77 11.99 -6.34
C ILE A 11 18.42 12.53 -6.85
N TYR A 12 18.01 13.72 -6.42
CA TYR A 12 16.79 14.37 -6.92
C TYR A 12 16.78 14.51 -8.45
N ARG A 13 17.88 15.02 -9.04
CA ARG A 13 18.04 15.13 -10.49
C ARG A 13 18.06 13.78 -11.18
N ALA A 14 18.66 12.75 -10.57
CA ALA A 14 18.63 11.38 -11.08
C ALA A 14 17.19 10.84 -11.13
N CYS A 15 16.43 10.94 -10.03
CA CYS A 15 15.03 10.52 -9.98
C CYS A 15 14.18 11.24 -11.04
N LEU A 16 14.31 12.56 -11.18
CA LEU A 16 13.57 13.31 -12.20
C LEU A 16 13.93 12.90 -13.64
N ARG A 17 15.19 12.54 -13.89
CA ARG A 17 15.62 12.01 -15.18
C ARG A 17 14.99 10.64 -15.44
N GLU A 18 15.04 9.73 -14.49
CA GLU A 18 14.43 8.40 -14.63
C GLU A 18 12.89 8.47 -14.75
N CYS A 19 12.23 9.39 -14.05
CA CYS A 19 10.80 9.64 -14.22
C CYS A 19 10.43 10.06 -15.65
N SER A 20 11.33 10.72 -16.38
CA SER A 20 11.07 11.14 -17.77
C SER A 20 11.15 10.00 -18.79
N TYR A 21 11.83 8.90 -18.43
CA TYR A 21 12.04 7.72 -19.28
C TYR A 21 10.90 6.69 -19.20
N LEU A 22 9.98 6.82 -18.24
CA LEU A 22 8.88 5.86 -18.06
C LEU A 22 8.03 5.70 -19.33
N PRO A 23 7.43 4.52 -19.57
CA PRO A 23 6.73 4.23 -20.83
C PRO A 23 5.45 5.04 -21.01
N LEU A 24 4.69 5.28 -19.95
CA LEU A 24 3.37 5.94 -20.00
C LEU A 24 3.42 7.39 -19.52
N PRO A 25 2.71 8.32 -20.18
CA PRO A 25 2.71 9.74 -19.80
C PRO A 25 2.12 9.98 -18.40
N GLN A 26 1.07 9.24 -18.04
CA GLN A 26 0.46 9.31 -16.70
C GLN A 26 1.46 8.89 -15.62
N CYS A 27 2.26 7.83 -15.88
CA CYS A 27 3.31 7.40 -14.95
C CYS A 27 4.41 8.47 -14.79
N ARG A 28 4.84 9.10 -15.90
CA ARG A 28 5.82 10.21 -15.87
C ARG A 28 5.31 11.36 -15.00
N ALA A 29 4.08 11.80 -15.23
CA ALA A 29 3.49 12.93 -14.54
C ALA A 29 3.33 12.64 -13.03
N TYR A 30 2.79 11.47 -12.69
CA TYR A 30 2.59 11.07 -11.30
C TYR A 30 3.92 10.90 -10.55
N MET A 31 4.87 10.13 -11.10
CA MET A 31 6.14 9.87 -10.41
C MET A 31 7.01 11.13 -10.29
N ARG A 32 6.93 12.04 -11.26
CA ARG A 32 7.52 13.37 -11.15
C ARG A 32 6.92 14.16 -9.99
N LYS A 33 5.59 14.24 -9.87
CA LYS A 33 4.92 14.92 -8.75
C LYS A 33 5.30 14.27 -7.41
N PHE A 34 5.21 12.94 -7.33
CA PHE A 34 5.57 12.17 -6.14
C PHE A 34 7.01 12.43 -5.68
N THR A 35 7.97 12.48 -6.62
CA THR A 35 9.37 12.82 -6.33
C THR A 35 9.49 14.26 -5.83
N ILE A 36 8.87 15.22 -6.53
CA ILE A 36 8.93 16.64 -6.16
C ILE A 36 8.38 16.84 -4.73
N ASP A 37 7.21 16.30 -4.45
CA ASP A 37 6.55 16.46 -3.15
C ASP A 37 7.34 15.77 -2.03
N GLY A 38 7.89 14.59 -2.31
CA GLY A 38 8.75 13.85 -1.39
C GLY A 38 9.98 14.65 -0.96
N PHE A 39 10.70 15.27 -1.91
CA PHE A 39 11.87 16.09 -1.60
C PHE A 39 11.49 17.43 -0.98
N ARG A 40 10.50 18.15 -1.55
CA ARG A 40 10.06 19.47 -1.06
C ARG A 40 9.57 19.43 0.37
N ARG A 41 8.94 18.32 0.78
CA ARG A 41 8.46 18.14 2.15
C ARG A 41 9.57 18.26 3.19
N TRP A 42 10.80 17.88 2.87
CA TRP A 42 11.94 17.90 3.78
C TRP A 42 12.84 19.13 3.62
N ILE A 43 12.50 20.04 2.69
CA ILE A 43 13.19 21.32 2.57
C ILE A 43 12.67 22.24 3.70
N PRO A 44 13.55 22.75 4.59
CA PRO A 44 13.13 23.71 5.60
C PRO A 44 12.60 24.97 4.91
N PRO A 45 11.52 25.59 5.43
CA PRO A 45 11.08 26.89 4.93
C PRO A 45 12.25 27.87 4.96
N LYS A 46 12.47 28.62 3.88
CA LYS A 46 13.44 29.70 3.89
C LYS A 46 12.91 30.77 4.84
N ASP A 47 13.59 31.01 5.94
CA ASP A 47 13.23 32.09 6.85
C ASP A 47 13.18 33.40 6.01
N PRO A 48 12.07 34.16 6.06
CA PRO A 48 12.02 35.45 5.39
C PRO A 48 13.10 36.33 6.03
N VAL A 49 14.07 36.73 5.20
CA VAL A 49 15.17 37.63 5.56
C VAL A 49 14.54 38.88 6.20
N GLY A 50 14.77 39.07 7.51
CA GLY A 50 14.39 40.31 8.21
C GLY A 50 13.45 40.20 9.42
N ARG A 51 12.93 39.02 9.81
CA ARG A 51 12.22 38.89 11.11
C ARG A 51 13.12 38.32 12.19
N SER A 52 13.53 39.22 13.08
CA SER A 52 14.29 38.91 14.29
C SER A 52 13.64 37.79 15.09
N ARG A 53 14.46 36.83 15.53
CA ARG A 53 14.06 35.68 16.32
C ARG A 53 13.52 36.13 17.67
N SER A 54 12.21 36.24 17.81
CA SER A 54 11.59 36.23 19.13
C SER A 54 10.27 35.46 19.09
N LYS A 55 10.24 34.36 19.85
CA LYS A 55 9.07 33.53 20.17
C LYS A 55 8.36 32.84 19.00
N ALA A 56 9.04 31.86 18.40
CA ALA A 56 8.38 30.74 17.71
C ALA A 56 8.73 29.41 18.40
N HIS A 57 8.63 29.36 19.74
CA HIS A 57 8.46 28.10 20.45
C HIS A 57 6.99 27.68 20.31
N GLY A 58 6.67 26.93 19.26
CA GLY A 58 5.31 26.42 19.06
C GLY A 58 5.06 25.63 17.78
N ALA A 59 5.85 25.82 16.72
CA ALA A 59 5.73 25.01 15.51
C ALA A 59 7.14 24.61 15.03
N GLY A 60 7.48 23.35 15.26
CA GLY A 60 8.83 22.81 15.11
C GLY A 60 9.43 23.07 13.73
N GLY A 61 10.41 23.97 13.68
CA GLY A 61 11.43 23.95 12.64
C GLY A 61 12.01 22.55 12.60
N ARG A 62 11.84 21.86 11.48
CA ARG A 62 12.24 20.45 11.32
C ARG A 62 13.77 20.37 11.25
N HIS A 63 14.43 20.50 12.40
CA HIS A 63 15.83 20.13 12.52
C HIS A 63 15.92 18.62 12.29
N LEU A 64 16.33 18.23 11.08
CA LEU A 64 16.52 16.82 10.75
C LEU A 64 17.74 16.31 11.50
N THR A 65 17.55 15.26 12.31
CA THR A 65 18.70 14.56 12.91
C THR A 65 19.54 13.92 11.80
N PRO A 66 20.87 13.84 11.94
CA PRO A 66 21.74 13.29 10.90
C PRO A 66 21.33 11.86 10.50
N GLU A 67 20.90 11.04 11.45
CA GLU A 67 20.35 9.69 11.21
C GLU A 67 19.10 9.68 10.33
N LYS A 68 18.21 10.67 10.49
CA LYS A 68 17.03 10.79 9.63
C LYS A 68 17.43 11.20 8.23
N VAL A 69 18.43 12.08 8.09
CA VAL A 69 18.97 12.47 6.77
C VAL A 69 19.57 11.27 6.05
N THR A 70 20.37 10.43 6.72
CA THR A 70 20.95 9.24 6.09
C THR A 70 19.88 8.25 5.64
N ARG A 71 18.85 7.99 6.46
CA ARG A 71 17.70 7.16 6.08
C ARG A 71 16.94 7.71 4.87
N LEU A 72 16.66 9.01 4.85
CA LEU A 72 15.97 9.66 3.72
C LEU A 72 16.81 9.60 2.44
N LEU A 73 18.13 9.80 2.52
CA LEU A 73 19.03 9.67 1.38
C LEU A 73 19.07 8.23 0.87
N HIS A 74 19.10 7.25 1.77
CA HIS A 74 19.03 5.84 1.40
C HIS A 74 17.72 5.50 0.67
N GLN A 75 16.57 5.94 1.21
CA GLN A 75 15.26 5.78 0.57
C GLN A 75 15.22 6.45 -0.81
N ALA A 76 15.81 7.65 -0.95
CA ALA A 76 15.88 8.36 -2.22
C ALA A 76 16.74 7.63 -3.27
N ARG A 77 17.88 7.06 -2.88
CA ARG A 77 18.71 6.22 -3.77
C ARG A 77 17.97 4.96 -4.19
N LYS A 78 17.26 4.31 -3.26
CA LYS A 78 16.45 3.14 -3.58
C LYS A 78 15.32 3.47 -4.55
N LEU A 79 14.65 4.61 -4.39
CA LEU A 79 13.67 5.10 -5.37
C LEU A 79 14.31 5.31 -6.75
N ALA A 80 15.50 5.91 -6.81
CA ALA A 80 16.23 6.09 -8.07
C ALA A 80 16.54 4.74 -8.75
N SER A 81 17.02 3.76 -7.98
CA SER A 81 17.29 2.39 -8.45
C SER A 81 16.02 1.70 -8.95
N ILE A 82 14.90 1.80 -8.24
CA ILE A 82 13.61 1.23 -8.67
C ILE A 82 13.16 1.82 -10.01
N LEU A 83 13.22 3.16 -10.15
CA LEU A 83 12.86 3.82 -11.41
C LEU A 83 13.81 3.43 -12.55
N GLN A 84 15.11 3.35 -12.26
CA GLN A 84 16.11 2.91 -13.22
C GLN A 84 15.85 1.47 -13.70
N HIS A 85 15.56 0.54 -12.78
CA HIS A 85 15.26 -0.85 -13.11
C HIS A 85 13.92 -0.97 -13.86
N ALA A 86 12.91 -0.18 -13.50
CA ALA A 86 11.66 -0.13 -14.25
C ALA A 86 11.90 0.29 -15.71
N ASN A 87 12.76 1.28 -15.94
CA ASN A 87 13.13 1.75 -17.28
C ASN A 87 14.02 0.75 -18.05
N GLN A 88 14.84 -0.03 -17.35
CA GLN A 88 15.66 -1.10 -17.93
C GLN A 88 14.85 -2.37 -18.26
N GLY A 89 13.59 -2.45 -17.83
CA GLY A 89 12.71 -3.57 -18.17
C GLY A 89 12.55 -4.65 -17.11
N TYR A 90 12.97 -4.39 -15.87
CA TYR A 90 12.66 -5.30 -14.77
C TYR A 90 11.17 -5.21 -14.44
N ILE A 91 10.49 -6.36 -14.48
CA ILE A 91 9.02 -6.42 -14.36
C ILE A 91 8.56 -5.94 -12.98
N VAL A 92 9.16 -6.45 -11.90
CA VAL A 92 8.69 -6.15 -10.53
C VAL A 92 8.75 -4.64 -10.22
N PRO A 93 9.88 -3.92 -10.47
CA PRO A 93 9.93 -2.47 -10.34
C PRO A 93 8.90 -1.75 -11.22
N LEU A 94 8.72 -2.19 -12.48
CA LEU A 94 7.76 -1.59 -13.41
C LEU A 94 6.32 -1.76 -12.92
N GLU A 95 5.94 -2.93 -12.41
CA GLU A 95 4.63 -3.16 -11.81
C GLU A 95 4.40 -2.26 -10.61
N ASN A 96 5.41 -2.11 -9.75
CA ASN A 96 5.30 -1.26 -8.58
C ASN A 96 5.08 0.21 -8.95
N VAL A 97 5.75 0.70 -9.99
CA VAL A 97 5.48 2.03 -10.57
C VAL A 97 4.03 2.10 -11.05
N LEU A 98 3.55 1.13 -11.83
CA LEU A 98 2.17 1.11 -12.34
C LEU A 98 1.14 1.11 -11.18
N ARG A 99 1.33 0.25 -10.17
CA ARG A 99 0.46 0.16 -8.99
C ARG A 99 0.36 1.47 -8.22
N MET A 100 1.48 2.15 -8.03
CA MET A 100 1.47 3.48 -7.39
C MET A 100 0.75 4.51 -8.26
N THR A 101 1.03 4.51 -9.57
CA THR A 101 0.44 5.49 -10.48
C THR A 101 -1.07 5.34 -10.59
N TYR A 102 -1.63 4.14 -10.50
CA TYR A 102 -3.07 3.89 -10.57
C TYR A 102 -3.71 3.63 -9.20
N GLY A 103 -3.06 4.04 -8.12
CA GLY A 103 -3.64 4.01 -6.77
C GLY A 103 -3.96 2.61 -6.23
N ARG A 104 -3.24 1.57 -6.68
CA ARG A 104 -3.26 0.24 -6.02
C ARG A 104 -2.41 0.24 -4.75
N LYS A 105 -1.35 1.07 -4.74
CA LYS A 105 -0.41 1.29 -3.62
C LYS A 105 -0.14 2.78 -3.40
N GLY A 106 0.39 3.14 -2.24
CA GLY A 106 0.90 4.49 -1.95
C GLY A 106 -0.17 5.57 -1.75
N PRO A 107 0.21 6.87 -1.81
CA PRO A 107 -0.66 7.97 -1.39
C PRO A 107 -1.93 8.11 -2.24
N ARG A 108 -1.81 7.91 -3.56
CA ARG A 108 -2.95 8.00 -4.49
C ARG A 108 -4.07 7.01 -4.16
N LYS A 109 -3.74 5.84 -3.61
CA LYS A 109 -4.74 4.88 -3.15
C LYS A 109 -5.64 5.51 -2.10
N HIS A 110 -5.05 6.19 -1.13
CA HIS A 110 -5.79 6.82 -0.04
C HIS A 110 -6.60 8.03 -0.51
N GLU A 111 -6.09 8.79 -1.48
CA GLU A 111 -6.83 9.89 -2.11
C GLU A 111 -8.12 9.41 -2.79
N LEU A 112 -8.04 8.31 -3.54
CA LEU A 112 -9.22 7.73 -4.20
C LEU A 112 -10.18 7.08 -3.19
N LEU A 113 -9.65 6.38 -2.18
CA LEU A 113 -10.48 5.79 -1.12
C LEU A 113 -11.19 6.84 -0.25
N ALA A 114 -10.62 8.03 -0.10
CA ALA A 114 -11.23 9.11 0.67
C ALA A 114 -12.63 9.48 0.17
N GLN A 115 -12.89 9.37 -1.14
CA GLN A 115 -14.19 9.62 -1.75
C GLN A 115 -15.27 8.61 -1.31
N PHE A 116 -14.86 7.37 -1.01
CA PHE A 116 -15.74 6.30 -0.51
C PHE A 116 -15.93 6.35 1.00
N LEU A 117 -14.94 6.88 1.72
CA LEU A 117 -15.01 7.08 3.16
C LEU A 117 -15.88 8.29 3.53
N ASN A 118 -15.76 9.39 2.78
CA ASN A 118 -16.42 10.66 3.07
C ASN A 118 -17.24 11.14 1.85
N PRO A 119 -18.50 10.69 1.69
CA PRO A 119 -19.32 11.06 0.53
C PRO A 119 -19.76 12.53 0.47
N ALA A 120 -19.42 13.36 1.47
CA ALA A 120 -19.94 14.72 1.67
C ALA A 120 -19.15 15.84 0.96
N LEU A 121 -18.13 15.53 0.15
CA LEU A 121 -17.41 16.53 -0.65
C LEU A 121 -17.62 16.22 -2.15
N PRO A 122 -18.72 16.67 -2.76
CA PRO A 122 -18.80 16.70 -4.22
C PRO A 122 -17.83 17.77 -4.75
N ALA A 123 -17.20 17.44 -5.88
CA ALA A 123 -16.36 18.33 -6.65
C ALA A 123 -17.17 19.58 -7.08
N SER A 124 -16.95 20.69 -6.39
CA SER A 124 -17.19 22.03 -6.90
C SER A 124 -15.87 22.76 -6.93
N GLU A 125 -15.64 23.41 -8.05
CA GLU A 125 -14.47 24.17 -8.44
C GLU A 125 -14.12 25.27 -7.42
N GLY A 126 -12.82 25.57 -7.33
CA GLY A 126 -12.21 26.80 -6.80
C GLY A 126 -12.96 27.61 -5.74
N GLY A 127 -12.52 27.51 -4.48
CA GLY A 127 -12.86 28.50 -3.48
C GLY A 127 -12.67 28.01 -2.05
N THR A 128 -11.59 28.43 -1.42
CA THR A 128 -11.43 28.39 0.04
C THR A 128 -12.58 29.12 0.70
N ARG A 129 -13.55 28.39 1.26
CA ARG A 129 -14.49 28.95 2.24
C ARG A 129 -14.46 28.09 3.50
N LEU A 130 -13.75 28.60 4.49
CA LEU A 130 -13.81 28.16 5.88
C LEU A 130 -15.27 28.25 6.33
N LEU A 131 -15.90 27.11 6.63
CA LEU A 131 -17.15 27.08 7.38
C LEU A 131 -16.82 27.33 8.85
N ARG A 132 -17.36 28.43 9.37
CA ARG A 132 -17.25 28.87 10.76
C ARG A 132 -18.63 28.67 11.40
N ASP A 133 -18.72 27.81 12.40
CA ASP A 133 -19.95 27.65 13.18
C ASP A 133 -20.12 28.81 14.18
N THR A 134 -21.37 29.09 14.54
CA THR A 134 -21.85 30.25 15.31
C THR A 134 -21.35 30.33 16.75
N ASN A 135 -20.55 29.38 17.23
CA ASN A 135 -20.00 29.35 18.59
C ASN A 135 -18.47 29.39 18.68
N GLY A 136 -17.76 29.73 17.60
CA GLY A 136 -16.35 30.14 17.69
C GLY A 136 -15.37 29.09 18.24
N GLN A 137 -15.73 27.81 18.27
CA GLN A 137 -14.82 26.71 18.63
C GLN A 137 -14.45 25.91 17.39
N ASN A 138 -13.14 25.81 17.12
CA ASN A 138 -12.59 24.96 16.07
C ASN A 138 -12.88 23.49 16.43
N ILE A 139 -13.72 22.84 15.64
CA ILE A 139 -13.91 21.39 15.72
C ILE A 139 -12.66 20.73 15.11
N PRO A 140 -11.90 19.89 15.84
CA PRO A 140 -10.87 19.07 15.22
C PRO A 140 -11.58 18.07 14.30
N THR A 141 -11.50 18.32 13.00
CA THR A 141 -12.06 17.43 11.98
C THR A 141 -11.30 16.11 12.06
N VAL A 142 -12.01 14.97 11.97
CA VAL A 142 -11.42 13.61 12.01
C VAL A 142 -10.36 13.39 10.92
N ALA A 143 -10.29 14.26 9.91
CA ALA A 143 -9.19 14.36 8.94
C ALA A 143 -7.82 14.64 9.60
N ASP A 144 -7.77 15.36 10.72
CA ASP A 144 -6.54 15.63 11.47
C ASP A 144 -6.15 14.45 12.39
N ALA A 145 -7.12 13.70 12.92
CA ALA A 145 -6.87 12.53 13.77
C ALA A 145 -6.57 11.26 12.96
N MET A 146 -7.03 11.18 11.71
CA MET A 146 -6.71 10.12 10.75
C MET A 146 -5.74 10.59 9.67
N SER A 147 -4.90 11.57 9.98
CA SER A 147 -3.59 11.69 9.35
C SER A 147 -2.65 10.72 10.07
N PRO A 148 -2.56 9.42 9.72
CA PRO A 148 -1.42 8.63 10.16
C PRO A 148 -0.23 9.37 9.58
N THR A 149 0.67 9.88 10.42
CA THR A 149 2.01 10.36 10.07
C THR A 149 2.15 10.54 8.56
N ARG A 150 1.70 11.68 7.98
CA ARG A 150 1.73 11.93 6.51
C ARG A 150 2.95 11.20 5.98
N SER A 151 2.77 10.15 5.19
CA SER A 151 3.70 9.01 5.14
C SER A 151 5.16 9.46 4.99
N ASN A 152 6.05 9.06 5.91
CA ASN A 152 7.46 8.92 5.59
C ASN A 152 7.50 8.02 4.36
N LEU A 153 7.65 8.63 3.19
CA LEU A 153 7.73 8.06 1.86
C LEU A 153 6.97 6.73 1.67
N GLY A 154 5.93 6.69 0.81
CA GLY A 154 5.40 5.44 0.25
C GLY A 154 6.46 4.54 -0.43
N VAL A 155 7.73 4.97 -0.43
CA VAL A 155 8.91 4.14 -0.61
C VAL A 155 8.97 3.01 0.41
N ASP A 156 8.60 3.16 1.69
CA ASP A 156 8.59 2.04 2.65
C ASP A 156 7.67 0.89 2.18
N GLU A 157 6.56 1.20 1.48
CA GLU A 157 5.71 0.18 0.83
C GLU A 157 6.33 -0.40 -0.46
N LEU A 158 7.27 0.32 -1.10
CA LEU A 158 8.19 -0.24 -2.10
C LEU A 158 9.32 -1.07 -1.46
N LEU A 159 9.63 -0.86 -0.16
CA LEU A 159 10.74 -1.52 0.53
C LEU A 159 10.37 -2.92 1.07
N VAL A 160 9.11 -3.13 1.44
CA VAL A 160 8.66 -4.39 2.10
C VAL A 160 8.79 -5.61 1.18
N GLU A 161 8.65 -5.45 -0.14
CA GLU A 161 8.71 -6.59 -1.08
C GLU A 161 10.14 -7.11 -1.35
N ASP A 162 11.18 -6.38 -0.96
CA ASP A 162 12.57 -6.79 -1.20
C ASP A 162 13.27 -7.39 0.05
N ALA A 163 12.60 -7.45 1.20
CA ALA A 163 13.24 -7.75 2.49
C ALA A 163 13.11 -9.22 2.97
N GLU A 164 12.42 -10.08 2.22
CA GLU A 164 12.12 -11.46 2.68
C GLU A 164 12.89 -12.57 1.92
N GLU A 165 13.89 -12.25 1.10
CA GLU A 165 14.74 -13.25 0.43
C GLU A 165 16.24 -12.98 0.59
N GLU A 166 16.72 -12.83 1.82
CA GLU A 166 18.15 -12.98 2.14
C GLU A 166 18.36 -14.15 3.10
N ASP A 167 18.77 -15.28 2.52
CA ASP A 167 19.68 -16.31 3.03
C ASP A 167 19.48 -16.83 4.48
N GLU A 168 18.66 -17.86 4.61
CA GLU A 168 18.93 -18.97 5.53
C GLU A 168 20.15 -19.76 5.01
N THR A 169 21.32 -19.55 5.59
CA THR A 169 22.34 -20.62 5.68
C THR A 169 22.93 -20.66 7.10
N PRO A 170 23.25 -21.87 7.61
CA PRO A 170 23.33 -22.14 9.03
C PRO A 170 24.69 -21.71 9.60
N LYS A 171 24.67 -20.92 10.67
CA LYS A 171 25.86 -20.77 11.53
C LYS A 171 25.86 -21.89 12.57
N ALA A 172 26.90 -22.70 12.48
CA ALA A 172 27.25 -23.71 13.45
C ALA A 172 27.38 -23.11 14.86
N ILE A 173 26.52 -23.61 15.73
CA ILE A 173 26.74 -24.07 17.10
C ILE A 173 28.17 -23.82 17.63
N THR A 174 28.26 -22.94 18.62
CA THR A 174 29.12 -23.20 19.78
C THR A 174 28.21 -23.18 21.00
N GLU A 175 28.14 -24.34 21.64
CA GLU A 175 27.35 -24.64 22.83
C GLU A 175 27.83 -23.79 24.01
N GLN A 176 26.90 -23.29 24.81
CA GLN A 176 26.91 -23.46 26.26
C GLN A 176 25.62 -22.90 26.88
N ASP A 177 24.89 -23.82 27.49
CA ASP A 177 24.17 -23.67 28.74
C ASP A 177 23.06 -22.61 28.84
N THR A 178 21.82 -23.06 28.72
CA THR A 178 20.94 -23.18 29.90
C THR A 178 19.69 -23.97 29.55
N LEU A 179 19.64 -25.16 30.13
CA LEU A 179 18.54 -26.12 30.13
C LEU A 179 17.29 -25.53 30.79
N TYR A 180 16.13 -25.85 30.21
CA TYR A 180 14.79 -25.64 30.78
C TYR A 180 14.67 -26.17 32.22
N PRO A 181 13.67 -25.67 32.97
CA PRO A 181 12.63 -26.62 33.36
C PRO A 181 11.20 -26.11 33.22
N SER A 182 10.42 -26.92 32.50
CA SER A 182 9.08 -27.43 32.80
C SER A 182 8.06 -26.57 33.55
N LEU A 183 6.92 -26.43 32.87
CA LEU A 183 5.56 -26.32 33.39
C LEU A 183 5.30 -27.26 34.58
N PHE A 184 4.77 -26.75 35.70
CA PHE A 184 3.70 -27.36 36.51
C PHE A 184 3.04 -26.31 37.42
N PRO A 185 1.75 -26.49 37.82
CA PRO A 185 0.94 -25.50 38.53
C PRO A 185 1.10 -25.62 40.05
N THR A 186 1.07 -24.51 40.77
CA THR A 186 1.13 -24.52 42.25
C THR A 186 -0.24 -24.22 42.85
N ILE A 187 -0.82 -25.28 43.42
CA ILE A 187 -1.85 -25.27 44.45
C ILE A 187 -1.17 -24.83 45.76
N THR A 188 -1.80 -23.99 46.59
CA THR A 188 -1.40 -23.87 48.00
C THR A 188 -2.61 -23.77 48.89
N THR A 189 -2.79 -24.85 49.65
CA THR A 189 -3.71 -25.09 50.75
C THR A 189 -3.09 -24.57 52.07
N ALA A 190 -3.97 -24.34 53.04
CA ALA A 190 -3.84 -23.62 54.30
C ALA A 190 -2.97 -24.24 55.43
N GLN A 191 -2.97 -23.47 56.56
CA GLN A 191 -2.62 -23.76 57.97
C GLN A 191 -1.19 -23.34 58.38
N GLY A 192 -0.91 -22.72 59.53
CA GLY A 192 -1.70 -22.31 60.71
C GLY A 192 -0.75 -21.93 61.87
N GLY A 193 -1.26 -21.24 62.90
CA GLY A 193 -0.64 -21.08 64.24
C GLY A 193 -0.14 -19.65 64.58
N THR A 194 -0.92 -18.75 65.22
CA THR A 194 -1.30 -18.60 66.65
C THR A 194 -0.21 -18.13 67.61
N SER A 195 -0.35 -16.90 68.14
CA SER A 195 -0.45 -16.61 69.59
C SER A 195 -0.88 -15.14 69.83
N GLY A 196 -1.83 -14.94 70.75
CA GLY A 196 -2.42 -13.65 71.15
C GLY A 196 -1.61 -12.91 72.23
N PRO A 197 -2.22 -12.09 73.14
CA PRO A 197 -3.65 -11.95 73.45
C PRO A 197 -4.15 -10.48 73.62
N ARG A 198 -5.47 -10.29 73.62
CA ARG A 198 -6.10 -9.28 74.51
C ARG A 198 -7.52 -9.70 74.88
N THR A 199 -7.80 -9.54 76.16
CA THR A 199 -8.86 -10.13 76.95
C THR A 199 -10.20 -9.40 76.84
N GLU A 200 -11.26 -10.20 76.99
CA GLU A 200 -12.53 -9.92 77.69
C GLU A 200 -13.70 -9.20 76.97
N ASN A 201 -14.80 -9.97 76.91
CA ASN A 201 -16.21 -9.62 76.65
C ASN A 201 -16.94 -9.69 78.02
N PRO A 202 -18.13 -9.07 78.29
CA PRO A 202 -19.39 -9.60 77.71
C PRO A 202 -20.63 -8.67 77.57
N ARG A 203 -21.53 -9.09 76.64
CA ARG A 203 -23.03 -9.12 76.65
C ARG A 203 -23.80 -7.84 77.05
N SER A 204 -24.80 -7.31 76.33
CA SER A 204 -26.03 -8.00 75.88
C SER A 204 -26.99 -7.07 75.09
N ASN A 205 -27.73 -7.69 74.15
CA ASN A 205 -29.14 -7.49 73.75
C ASN A 205 -29.68 -6.22 73.02
N THR A 206 -30.48 -6.57 71.99
CA THR A 206 -31.76 -5.99 71.50
C THR A 206 -31.77 -4.84 70.49
N LEU A 207 -32.15 -5.11 69.22
CA LEU A 207 -33.48 -4.82 68.60
C LEU A 207 -33.44 -4.84 67.04
N VAL A 208 -34.31 -5.70 66.48
CA VAL A 208 -35.16 -5.58 65.26
C VAL A 208 -34.52 -5.50 63.84
N PRO A 209 -35.05 -6.28 62.86
CA PRO A 209 -34.49 -6.41 61.50
C PRO A 209 -35.15 -5.44 60.51
N THR A 210 -34.38 -4.89 59.57
CA THR A 210 -34.92 -4.23 58.36
C THR A 210 -34.32 -4.89 57.12
N ALA A 211 -35.21 -5.22 56.17
CA ALA A 211 -34.99 -6.05 54.99
C ALA A 211 -33.77 -5.66 54.11
N PRO A 212 -33.13 -6.63 53.42
CA PRO A 212 -32.08 -6.33 52.45
C PRO A 212 -32.68 -5.67 51.20
N ARG A 213 -32.20 -4.46 50.87
CA ARG A 213 -32.45 -3.83 49.56
C ARG A 213 -31.88 -4.71 48.44
N LEU A 214 -32.71 -4.98 47.45
CA LEU A 214 -32.35 -5.64 46.20
C LEU A 214 -31.15 -4.94 45.52
N PRO A 215 -30.22 -5.68 44.91
CA PRO A 215 -29.17 -5.07 44.09
C PRO A 215 -29.80 -4.40 42.88
N GLY A 216 -29.49 -3.12 42.71
CA GLY A 216 -29.92 -2.31 41.57
C GLY A 216 -29.58 -3.00 40.26
N LYS A 217 -30.58 -3.07 39.37
CA LYS A 217 -30.48 -3.51 37.99
C LYS A 217 -29.28 -2.79 37.34
N PRO A 218 -28.32 -3.49 36.71
CA PRO A 218 -27.21 -2.81 36.06
C PRO A 218 -27.77 -1.90 34.97
N ASP A 219 -27.37 -0.63 35.01
CA ASP A 219 -27.72 0.38 34.03
C ASP A 219 -27.60 -0.22 32.63
N SER A 220 -28.69 -0.11 31.86
CA SER A 220 -28.71 -0.45 30.44
C SER A 220 -27.48 0.16 29.78
N PRO A 221 -26.61 -0.62 29.13
CA PRO A 221 -25.36 -0.11 28.60
C PRO A 221 -25.69 0.93 27.53
N LYS A 222 -25.41 2.20 27.83
CA LYS A 222 -25.47 3.30 26.87
C LYS A 222 -24.77 2.83 25.61
N GLU A 223 -25.52 2.70 24.52
CA GLU A 223 -25.01 2.30 23.24
C GLU A 223 -23.99 3.34 22.79
N GLU A 224 -22.71 3.08 23.04
CA GLU A 224 -21.62 3.84 22.45
C GLU A 224 -21.76 3.66 20.93
N LYS A 225 -22.39 4.62 20.26
CA LYS A 225 -22.59 4.63 18.81
C LYS A 225 -21.21 4.61 18.15
N TRP A 226 -20.75 3.41 17.79
CA TRP A 226 -19.38 3.16 17.36
C TRP A 226 -19.13 3.82 16.01
N LYS A 227 -18.24 4.82 15.95
CA LYS A 227 -17.82 5.49 14.70
C LYS A 227 -16.99 4.62 13.74
N LEU A 228 -16.85 3.32 14.02
CA LEU A 228 -16.01 2.36 13.27
C LEU A 228 -16.83 1.53 12.28
N GLU A 229 -18.03 1.99 11.93
CA GLU A 229 -18.83 1.41 10.86
C GLU A 229 -18.29 1.88 9.51
N LEU A 230 -18.03 0.92 8.63
CA LEU A 230 -17.63 1.23 7.26
C LEU A 230 -18.82 1.88 6.55
N PRO A 231 -18.63 2.99 5.83
CA PRO A 231 -19.70 3.62 5.06
C PRO A 231 -20.35 2.63 4.08
N PRO A 232 -21.66 2.75 3.80
CA PRO A 232 -22.39 1.82 2.94
C PRO A 232 -21.78 1.71 1.54
N ARG A 233 -21.26 2.82 0.98
CA ARG A 233 -20.51 2.84 -0.30
C ARG A 233 -19.27 1.94 -0.27
N LEU A 234 -18.52 1.98 0.84
CA LEU A 234 -17.32 1.17 1.01
C LEU A 234 -17.67 -0.31 1.23
N LEU A 235 -18.75 -0.60 1.97
CA LEU A 235 -19.26 -1.96 2.12
C LEU A 235 -19.69 -2.58 0.79
N ALA A 236 -20.38 -1.83 -0.07
CA ALA A 236 -20.76 -2.28 -1.40
C ALA A 236 -19.53 -2.61 -2.27
N LEU A 237 -18.50 -1.75 -2.22
CA LEU A 237 -17.23 -1.98 -2.90
C LEU A 237 -16.54 -3.24 -2.34
N ILE A 238 -16.48 -3.39 -1.02
CA ILE A 238 -15.89 -4.57 -0.34
C ILE A 238 -16.61 -5.85 -0.77
N ALA A 239 -17.94 -5.84 -0.85
CA ALA A 239 -18.74 -6.98 -1.28
C ALA A 239 -18.41 -7.37 -2.73
N SER A 240 -18.36 -6.40 -3.64
CA SER A 240 -17.97 -6.62 -5.04
C SER A 240 -16.52 -7.12 -5.19
N GLN A 241 -15.59 -6.59 -4.39
CA GLN A 241 -14.22 -7.09 -4.40
C GLN A 241 -14.08 -8.49 -3.82
N ALA A 242 -14.91 -8.84 -2.82
CA ALA A 242 -14.87 -10.16 -2.23
C ALA A 242 -15.31 -11.25 -3.22
N SER A 243 -16.24 -10.98 -4.15
CA SER A 243 -16.60 -11.93 -5.21
C SER A 243 -15.47 -12.10 -6.23
N GLU A 244 -14.80 -11.00 -6.61
CA GLU A 244 -13.80 -11.00 -7.68
C GLU A 244 -12.38 -11.37 -7.23
N GLN A 245 -12.16 -11.51 -5.92
CA GLN A 245 -10.86 -11.88 -5.35
C GLN A 245 -10.26 -13.17 -5.88
N VAL A 246 -11.09 -14.09 -6.40
CA VAL A 246 -10.62 -15.34 -7.01
C VAL A 246 -9.83 -15.06 -8.30
N TYR A 247 -10.21 -14.02 -9.04
CA TYR A 247 -9.58 -13.63 -10.30
C TYR A 247 -8.43 -12.65 -10.15
N PHE A 248 -8.26 -12.05 -8.96
CA PHE A 248 -7.04 -11.34 -8.64
C PHE A 248 -5.90 -12.34 -8.72
N ALA A 249 -5.11 -12.25 -9.79
CA ALA A 249 -3.94 -13.09 -9.97
C ALA A 249 -3.04 -12.98 -8.72
N ARG A 250 -2.14 -13.94 -8.52
CA ARG A 250 -1.08 -13.91 -7.48
C ARG A 250 -0.07 -12.78 -7.76
N VAL A 251 -0.55 -11.54 -7.88
CA VAL A 251 0.23 -10.35 -8.22
C VAL A 251 0.83 -9.81 -6.92
N GLY A 252 1.58 -10.66 -6.21
CA GLY A 252 2.19 -10.36 -4.91
C GLY A 252 1.28 -10.59 -3.69
N ALA A 253 1.86 -10.41 -2.51
CA ALA A 253 1.22 -10.60 -1.20
C ALA A 253 0.24 -9.45 -0.85
N HIS A 254 -0.79 -9.25 -1.66
CA HIS A 254 -1.85 -8.28 -1.32
C HIS A 254 -2.77 -8.83 -0.23
N LEU A 255 -3.12 -7.96 0.70
CA LEU A 255 -4.13 -8.25 1.72
C LEU A 255 -5.48 -8.49 1.04
N LYS A 256 -6.10 -9.64 1.30
CA LYS A 256 -7.44 -9.98 0.80
C LYS A 256 -8.52 -9.28 1.63
N VAL A 257 -9.52 -8.70 0.97
CA VAL A 257 -10.62 -8.00 1.66
C VAL A 257 -11.53 -9.02 2.36
N LYS A 258 -11.92 -8.72 3.60
CA LYS A 258 -12.82 -9.54 4.42
C LYS A 258 -14.20 -8.90 4.46
N SER A 259 -15.13 -9.42 3.66
CA SER A 259 -16.52 -8.92 3.60
C SER A 259 -17.24 -9.00 4.95
N ARG A 260 -17.12 -10.13 5.66
CA ARG A 260 -17.79 -10.35 6.96
C ARG A 260 -16.82 -10.21 8.13
N PHE A 261 -17.33 -9.72 9.26
CA PHE A 261 -16.64 -9.70 10.54
C PHE A 261 -17.20 -10.82 11.43
N ASN A 262 -16.46 -11.94 11.50
CA ASN A 262 -16.85 -13.10 12.29
C ASN A 262 -15.87 -13.26 13.48
N PRO A 263 -16.06 -12.52 14.59
CA PRO A 263 -15.29 -12.78 15.80
C PRO A 263 -15.73 -14.14 16.38
N PRO A 264 -14.86 -14.82 17.15
CA PRO A 264 -15.31 -15.93 18.00
C PRO A 264 -16.47 -15.45 18.89
N GLN A 265 -17.39 -16.34 19.27
CA GLN A 265 -18.54 -15.99 20.12
C GLN A 265 -18.22 -16.12 21.61
N THR A 266 -17.44 -17.14 21.96
CA THR A 266 -17.01 -17.46 23.33
C THR A 266 -15.49 -17.48 23.44
N THR A 267 -15.02 -17.22 24.66
CA THR A 267 -13.62 -17.40 25.05
C THR A 267 -13.36 -18.89 25.34
N ILE A 268 -12.09 -19.29 25.50
CA ILE A 268 -11.72 -20.68 25.84
C ILE A 268 -12.41 -21.22 27.10
N TRP A 269 -12.86 -20.33 28.00
CA TRP A 269 -13.60 -20.68 29.22
C TRP A 269 -15.13 -20.66 29.05
N GLY A 270 -15.65 -20.62 27.81
CA GLY A 270 -17.10 -20.61 27.54
C GLY A 270 -17.80 -19.28 27.81
N THR A 271 -17.10 -18.27 28.34
CA THR A 271 -17.65 -16.93 28.59
C THR A 271 -17.78 -16.11 27.30
N PRO A 272 -18.79 -15.22 27.17
CA PRO A 272 -18.89 -14.33 26.02
C PRO A 272 -17.68 -13.41 25.91
N LEU A 273 -17.35 -12.93 24.71
CA LEU A 273 -16.15 -12.08 24.57
C LEU A 273 -16.25 -10.79 25.39
N PRO A 274 -15.15 -10.40 26.07
CA PRO A 274 -15.04 -9.07 26.66
C PRO A 274 -15.22 -7.98 25.60
N ARG A 275 -15.96 -6.92 25.95
CA ARG A 275 -16.25 -5.78 25.05
C ARG A 275 -14.97 -5.15 24.48
N SER A 276 -13.94 -5.00 25.30
CA SER A 276 -12.63 -4.47 24.88
C SER A 276 -11.96 -5.34 23.81
N ARG A 277 -12.08 -6.68 23.92
CA ARG A 277 -11.54 -7.61 22.94
C ARG A 277 -12.29 -7.52 21.62
N TYR A 278 -13.63 -7.45 21.67
CA TYR A 278 -14.47 -7.23 20.49
C TYR A 278 -14.09 -5.94 19.77
N LYS A 279 -13.95 -4.82 20.51
CA LYS A 279 -13.49 -3.53 19.98
C LYS A 279 -12.16 -3.64 19.26
N ASN A 280 -11.17 -4.28 19.87
CA ASN A 280 -9.84 -4.43 19.28
C ASN A 280 -9.87 -5.32 18.02
N LEU A 281 -10.67 -6.40 18.03
CA LEU A 281 -10.88 -7.23 16.84
C LEU A 281 -11.55 -6.44 15.72
N ARG A 282 -12.53 -5.59 16.06
CA ARG A 282 -13.23 -4.74 15.11
C ARG A 282 -12.29 -3.70 14.49
N ILE A 283 -11.46 -3.04 15.30
CA ILE A 283 -10.42 -2.10 14.81
C ILE A 283 -9.43 -2.82 13.90
N LYS A 284 -8.97 -4.02 14.27
CA LYS A 284 -8.07 -4.82 13.44
C LYS A 284 -8.71 -5.17 12.10
N TRP A 285 -9.96 -5.61 12.10
CA TRP A 285 -10.71 -5.92 10.89
C TRP A 285 -10.93 -4.69 9.99
N TYR A 286 -11.29 -3.56 10.59
CA TYR A 286 -11.47 -2.28 9.89
C TYR A 286 -10.16 -1.83 9.23
N ASN A 287 -9.05 -1.81 9.98
CA ASN A 287 -7.73 -1.44 9.46
C ASN A 287 -7.24 -2.41 8.38
N HIS A 288 -7.51 -3.71 8.55
CA HIS A 288 -7.21 -4.73 7.55
C HIS A 288 -7.95 -4.43 6.24
N ASN A 289 -9.26 -4.18 6.32
CA ASN A 289 -10.07 -3.89 5.12
C ASN A 289 -9.65 -2.58 4.45
N ILE A 290 -9.37 -1.50 5.19
CA ILE A 290 -8.88 -0.25 4.56
C ILE A 290 -7.56 -0.46 3.82
N LYS A 291 -6.65 -1.28 4.37
CA LYS A 291 -5.39 -1.61 3.69
C LYS A 291 -5.62 -2.53 2.49
N ALA A 292 -6.55 -3.47 2.58
CA ALA A 292 -6.83 -4.47 1.55
C ALA A 292 -7.61 -3.90 0.36
N VAL A 293 -8.58 -3.02 0.63
CA VAL A 293 -9.51 -2.51 -0.37
C VAL A 293 -8.77 -1.71 -1.44
N LEU A 294 -9.12 -1.96 -2.68
CA LEU A 294 -8.57 -1.24 -3.83
C LEU A 294 -9.59 -0.20 -4.34
N PRO A 295 -9.23 1.08 -4.47
CA PRO A 295 -10.19 2.08 -4.94
C PRO A 295 -10.50 1.88 -6.43
N PRO A 296 -11.73 2.16 -6.88
CA PRO A 296 -12.00 2.33 -8.30
C PRO A 296 -11.27 3.55 -8.85
N LEU A 297 -10.93 3.51 -10.14
CA LEU A 297 -10.36 4.65 -10.84
C LEU A 297 -11.46 5.61 -11.31
N PRO A 298 -11.14 6.91 -11.51
CA PRO A 298 -12.01 7.82 -12.23
C PRO A 298 -12.38 7.27 -13.61
N GLU A 299 -13.60 7.56 -14.06
CA GLU A 299 -14.12 6.99 -15.32
C GLU A 299 -13.25 7.32 -16.53
N ASP A 300 -12.78 8.56 -16.64
CA ASP A 300 -11.95 9.01 -17.77
C ASP A 300 -10.64 8.23 -17.84
N GLU A 301 -9.95 8.09 -16.70
CA GLU A 301 -8.68 7.35 -16.62
C GLU A 301 -8.87 5.86 -16.88
N TYR A 302 -9.98 5.28 -16.40
CA TYR A 302 -10.32 3.89 -16.64
C TYR A 302 -10.57 3.63 -18.13
N ARG A 303 -11.33 4.50 -18.81
CA ARG A 303 -11.61 4.38 -20.25
C ARG A 303 -10.34 4.51 -21.07
N GLU A 304 -9.49 5.50 -20.76
CA GLU A 304 -8.19 5.65 -21.44
C GLU A 304 -7.31 4.40 -21.30
N LEU A 305 -7.28 3.80 -20.10
CA LEU A 305 -6.55 2.57 -19.86
C LEU A 305 -7.14 1.37 -20.60
N HIS A 306 -8.47 1.23 -20.58
CA HIS A 306 -9.20 0.17 -21.27
C HIS A 306 -8.91 0.22 -22.78
N ASP A 307 -8.98 1.40 -23.39
CA ASP A 307 -8.69 1.60 -24.81
C ASP A 307 -7.22 1.29 -25.15
N LEU A 308 -6.28 1.59 -24.25
CA LEU A 308 -4.85 1.27 -24.42
C LEU A 308 -4.59 -0.25 -24.37
N VAL A 309 -5.30 -0.95 -23.49
CA VAL A 309 -5.17 -2.40 -23.30
C VAL A 309 -5.82 -3.17 -24.46
N SER A 310 -7.08 -2.85 -24.77
CA SER A 310 -7.81 -3.41 -25.93
C SER A 310 -7.09 -3.08 -27.24
N GLY A 311 -6.36 -1.96 -27.27
CA GLY A 311 -5.55 -1.53 -28.41
C GLY A 311 -6.29 -0.65 -29.40
N LYS A 312 -7.50 -0.20 -29.05
CA LYS A 312 -8.24 0.87 -29.74
C LYS A 312 -7.44 2.16 -29.78
N LYS A 313 -6.77 2.48 -28.67
CA LYS A 313 -5.80 3.57 -28.60
C LYS A 313 -4.42 3.02 -28.87
N GLU A 314 -3.83 3.45 -29.97
CA GLU A 314 -2.45 3.10 -30.27
C GLU A 314 -1.52 3.66 -29.18
N MET A 315 -0.65 2.80 -28.68
CA MET A 315 0.48 3.24 -27.89
C MET A 315 1.43 3.95 -28.85
N LYS A 316 1.41 5.29 -28.85
CA LYS A 316 2.19 6.16 -29.77
C LYS A 316 3.60 5.59 -29.97
N LYS A 317 3.90 5.14 -31.19
CA LYS A 317 5.26 4.81 -31.63
C LYS A 317 5.94 6.07 -32.21
N PRO A 318 7.25 6.26 -32.00
CA PRO A 318 8.11 5.45 -31.17
C PRO A 318 7.79 5.71 -29.70
N PHE A 319 7.92 4.69 -28.86
CA PHE A 319 8.24 4.89 -27.45
C PHE A 319 9.57 5.64 -27.42
N ILE A 320 9.52 6.97 -27.58
CA ILE A 320 10.65 7.81 -27.25
C ILE A 320 10.63 7.79 -25.72
N ILE A 321 11.15 6.70 -25.15
CA ILE A 321 12.02 6.82 -23.99
C ILE A 321 13.03 7.83 -24.50
N PRO A 322 13.02 9.10 -24.04
CA PRO A 322 14.01 10.05 -24.49
C PRO A 322 15.35 9.35 -24.38
N ARG A 323 16.08 9.22 -25.49
CA ARG A 323 17.36 8.50 -25.48
C ARG A 323 18.11 9.06 -24.29
N ARG A 324 18.57 8.16 -23.39
CA ARG A 324 19.38 8.58 -22.25
C ARG A 324 20.45 9.49 -22.82
N ARG A 325 20.56 10.71 -22.27
CA ARG A 325 21.62 11.64 -22.70
C ARG A 325 22.90 10.83 -22.68
N THR A 326 23.57 10.76 -23.83
CA THR A 326 24.86 10.07 -23.92
C THR A 326 25.73 10.64 -22.79
N PRO A 327 26.44 9.78 -22.04
CA PRO A 327 27.41 10.28 -21.08
C PRO A 327 28.35 11.26 -21.81
N ALA A 328 28.92 12.21 -21.06
CA ALA A 328 29.90 13.13 -21.64
C ALA A 328 30.92 12.31 -22.44
N PRO A 329 31.34 12.78 -23.64
CA PRO A 329 32.30 12.05 -24.45
C PRO A 329 33.51 11.72 -23.58
N VAL A 330 33.73 10.42 -23.38
CA VAL A 330 34.87 9.93 -22.62
C VAL A 330 36.13 10.24 -23.43
N SER A 331 37.24 10.59 -22.78
CA SER A 331 38.49 10.86 -23.51
C SER A 331 38.86 9.66 -24.37
N VAL A 332 39.46 9.90 -25.54
CA VAL A 332 39.97 8.82 -26.39
C VAL A 332 40.93 7.92 -25.60
N GLU A 333 41.71 8.53 -24.69
CA GLU A 333 42.62 7.83 -23.78
C GLU A 333 41.88 6.90 -22.81
N ASP A 334 40.80 7.35 -22.17
CA ASP A 334 39.99 6.53 -21.26
C ASP A 334 39.32 5.37 -21.99
N THR A 335 38.90 5.59 -23.24
CA THR A 335 38.34 4.50 -24.06
C THR A 335 39.40 3.47 -24.43
N ALA A 336 40.62 3.92 -24.77
CA ALA A 336 41.75 3.04 -25.01
C ALA A 336 42.13 2.27 -23.75
N GLN A 337 42.16 2.93 -22.58
CA GLN A 337 42.40 2.29 -21.28
C GLN A 337 41.34 1.24 -20.96
N SER A 338 40.05 1.53 -21.15
CA SER A 338 38.97 0.54 -20.91
C SER A 338 39.06 -0.66 -21.86
N LEU A 339 39.47 -0.45 -23.11
CA LEU A 339 39.72 -1.55 -24.06
C LEU A 339 40.94 -2.38 -23.64
N LEU A 340 42.04 -1.74 -23.25
CA LEU A 340 43.24 -2.41 -22.73
C LEU A 340 42.93 -3.20 -21.47
N GLU A 341 42.12 -2.65 -20.56
CA GLU A 341 41.69 -3.32 -19.34
C GLU A 341 40.86 -4.57 -19.66
N ARG A 342 39.90 -4.48 -20.60
CA ARG A 342 39.14 -5.63 -21.11
C ARG A 342 40.02 -6.69 -21.77
N GLN A 343 41.05 -6.28 -22.51
CA GLN A 343 42.00 -7.20 -23.12
C GLN A 343 42.88 -7.87 -22.05
N SER A 344 43.35 -7.12 -21.06
CA SER A 344 44.14 -7.66 -19.95
C SER A 344 43.34 -8.63 -19.09
N SER A 345 42.06 -8.34 -18.80
CA SER A 345 41.20 -9.22 -18.02
C SER A 345 40.95 -10.54 -18.77
N LEU A 346 40.79 -10.49 -20.10
CA LEU A 346 40.66 -11.67 -20.94
C LEU A 346 41.92 -12.56 -20.90
N ILE A 347 43.11 -11.95 -20.90
CA ILE A 347 44.40 -12.68 -20.88
C ILE A 347 44.68 -13.29 -19.50
N LEU A 348 44.43 -12.53 -18.43
CA LEU A 348 44.75 -12.95 -17.05
C LEU A 348 43.73 -13.91 -16.47
N GLU A 349 42.44 -13.63 -16.61
CA GLU A 349 41.35 -14.40 -15.98
C GLU A 349 40.70 -15.39 -16.96
N GLY A 350 40.90 -15.21 -18.27
CA GLY A 350 40.28 -16.00 -19.33
C GLY A 350 38.90 -15.49 -19.76
N PRO A 351 38.22 -16.20 -20.68
CA PRO A 351 36.87 -15.85 -21.11
C PRO A 351 35.88 -15.97 -19.95
N GLN A 352 35.44 -14.83 -19.44
CA GLN A 352 34.41 -14.81 -18.39
C GLN A 352 33.09 -15.35 -18.96
N PRO A 353 32.41 -16.28 -18.24
CA PRO A 353 31.12 -16.79 -18.69
C PRO A 353 30.14 -15.62 -18.81
N GLY A 354 29.40 -15.60 -19.92
CA GLY A 354 28.37 -14.58 -20.14
C GLY A 354 27.32 -14.56 -19.02
N PRO A 355 26.48 -13.51 -18.97
CA PRO A 355 25.53 -13.30 -17.88
C PRO A 355 24.64 -14.54 -17.67
N ARG A 356 24.78 -15.18 -16.51
CA ARG A 356 24.06 -16.38 -16.10
C ARG A 356 22.72 -16.00 -15.48
N LEU A 357 21.79 -16.95 -15.41
CA LEU A 357 20.50 -16.74 -14.73
C LEU A 357 20.68 -16.29 -13.27
N LYS A 358 21.71 -16.80 -12.58
CA LYS A 358 22.05 -16.44 -11.19
C LYS A 358 22.42 -14.95 -11.03
N ASP A 359 22.93 -14.32 -12.07
CA ASP A 359 23.34 -12.91 -12.04
C ASP A 359 22.11 -11.99 -12.02
N TRP A 360 20.97 -12.51 -12.48
CA TRP A 360 19.68 -11.81 -12.51
C TRP A 360 18.84 -12.09 -11.26
N ARG A 361 19.35 -11.79 -10.07
CA ARG A 361 18.62 -11.99 -8.79
C ARG A 361 17.22 -11.35 -8.75
N ARG A 362 17.02 -10.26 -9.50
CA ARG A 362 15.74 -9.54 -9.61
C ARG A 362 14.95 -9.88 -10.88
N GLY A 363 15.27 -11.01 -11.51
CA GLY A 363 14.74 -11.41 -12.81
C GLY A 363 15.50 -10.80 -13.98
N ARG A 364 15.33 -11.40 -15.17
CA ARG A 364 15.96 -10.94 -16.40
C ARG A 364 15.25 -9.65 -16.89
N PRO A 365 16.00 -8.62 -17.33
CA PRO A 365 15.41 -7.41 -17.91
C PRO A 365 14.71 -7.76 -19.22
N HIS A 366 13.50 -7.21 -19.41
CA HIS A 366 12.71 -7.38 -20.61
C HIS A 366 12.69 -6.10 -21.44
N GLU A 367 12.81 -6.21 -22.75
CA GLU A 367 12.50 -5.07 -23.61
C GLU A 367 11.03 -4.68 -23.46
N ILE A 368 10.77 -3.40 -23.19
CA ILE A 368 9.43 -2.88 -22.95
C ILE A 368 8.67 -2.82 -24.28
N THR A 369 8.07 -3.94 -24.66
CA THR A 369 7.21 -4.05 -25.84
C THR A 369 5.79 -3.60 -25.51
N PRO A 370 5.01 -3.08 -26.51
CA PRO A 370 3.61 -2.71 -26.29
C PRO A 370 2.76 -3.91 -25.84
N ARG A 371 3.06 -5.12 -26.34
CA ARG A 371 2.40 -6.36 -25.92
C ARG A 371 2.63 -6.66 -24.44
N LEU A 372 3.87 -6.52 -23.98
CA LEU A 372 4.19 -6.69 -22.56
C LEU A 372 3.44 -5.66 -21.71
N LEU A 373 3.46 -4.39 -22.12
CA LEU A 373 2.81 -3.32 -21.36
C LEU A 373 1.29 -3.50 -21.26
N ARG A 374 0.61 -3.89 -22.36
CA ARG A 374 -0.82 -4.22 -22.35
C ARG A 374 -1.13 -5.33 -21.35
N ARG A 375 -0.34 -6.40 -21.37
CA ARG A 375 -0.49 -7.53 -20.44
C ARG A 375 -0.25 -7.12 -18.99
N LEU A 376 0.71 -6.23 -18.73
CA LEU A 376 0.97 -5.72 -17.39
C LEU A 376 -0.17 -4.83 -16.91
N LEU A 377 -0.66 -3.91 -17.74
CA LEU A 377 -1.79 -3.04 -17.41
C LEU A 377 -3.08 -3.84 -17.15
N SER A 378 -3.39 -4.82 -17.99
CA SER A 378 -4.56 -5.67 -17.77
C SER A 378 -4.45 -6.45 -16.46
N ARG A 379 -3.30 -7.11 -16.23
CA ARG A 379 -3.06 -7.93 -15.04
C ARG A 379 -3.00 -7.13 -13.74
N VAL A 380 -2.27 -6.02 -13.73
CA VAL A 380 -1.91 -5.29 -12.50
C VAL A 380 -2.96 -4.24 -12.16
N VAL A 381 -3.58 -3.62 -13.16
CA VAL A 381 -4.50 -2.50 -12.95
C VAL A 381 -5.93 -2.93 -13.22
N LEU A 382 -6.28 -3.30 -14.46
CA LEU A 382 -7.69 -3.50 -14.85
C LEU A 382 -8.37 -4.63 -14.09
N LYS A 383 -7.69 -5.78 -13.92
CA LYS A 383 -8.21 -6.90 -13.09
C LYS A 383 -8.47 -6.54 -11.64
N GLN A 384 -7.86 -5.47 -11.14
CA GLN A 384 -7.95 -5.01 -9.76
C GLN A 384 -8.83 -3.76 -9.59
N THR A 385 -9.35 -3.21 -10.67
CA THR A 385 -10.15 -1.98 -10.68
C THR A 385 -11.57 -2.26 -11.14
N PRO A 386 -12.58 -2.10 -10.26
CA PRO A 386 -13.94 -2.02 -10.74
C PRO A 386 -14.19 -0.66 -11.41
N LEU A 387 -14.98 -0.65 -12.47
CA LEU A 387 -15.63 0.54 -12.99
C LEU A 387 -16.92 0.79 -12.21
N VAL A 388 -17.03 1.96 -11.59
CA VAL A 388 -18.24 2.34 -10.86
C VAL A 388 -19.17 3.10 -11.79
N LYS A 389 -20.44 2.72 -11.81
CA LYS A 389 -21.51 3.54 -12.38
C LYS A 389 -22.59 3.73 -11.32
N THR A 390 -23.20 4.90 -11.30
CA THR A 390 -24.43 5.11 -10.53
C THR A 390 -25.55 4.32 -11.20
N ALA A 391 -26.36 3.64 -10.40
CA ALA A 391 -27.50 2.88 -10.86
C ALA A 391 -28.48 3.83 -11.55
N THR A 392 -29.04 3.39 -12.67
CA THR A 392 -30.12 4.11 -13.33
C THR A 392 -31.29 4.28 -12.36
N PRO A 393 -31.89 5.48 -12.24
CA PRO A 393 -32.84 5.83 -11.18
C PRO A 393 -34.18 5.06 -11.21
N GLY A 394 -34.36 4.08 -12.09
CA GLY A 394 -35.58 3.26 -12.21
C GLY A 394 -35.48 1.84 -11.63
N THR A 395 -34.30 1.36 -11.24
CA THR A 395 -34.14 0.04 -10.61
C THR A 395 -34.37 0.19 -9.12
N LYS A 396 -35.34 -0.52 -8.54
CA LYS A 396 -35.71 -0.44 -7.11
C LYS A 396 -34.50 -0.72 -6.21
N ALA A 397 -33.71 0.30 -5.90
CA ALA A 397 -32.67 0.20 -4.89
C ALA A 397 -33.35 0.02 -3.54
N ALA A 398 -33.00 -1.03 -2.81
CA ALA A 398 -33.49 -1.22 -1.46
C ALA A 398 -33.08 -0.01 -0.61
N VAL A 399 -33.93 0.37 0.34
CA VAL A 399 -33.69 1.49 1.27
C VAL A 399 -32.36 1.24 2.00
N GLY A 400 -31.32 1.98 1.64
CA GLY A 400 -29.97 1.86 2.21
C GLY A 400 -28.87 1.40 1.23
N ASP A 401 -29.22 0.93 0.04
CA ASP A 401 -28.22 0.60 -0.98
C ASP A 401 -27.76 1.89 -1.67
N PRO A 402 -26.44 2.12 -1.77
CA PRO A 402 -25.93 3.39 -2.27
C PRO A 402 -26.12 3.57 -3.79
N GLY A 403 -26.82 2.64 -4.46
CA GLY A 403 -27.07 2.67 -5.90
C GLY A 403 -25.79 2.62 -6.72
N LEU A 404 -24.73 1.96 -6.25
CA LEU A 404 -23.50 1.76 -7.02
C LEU A 404 -23.51 0.39 -7.67
N VAL A 405 -23.25 0.35 -8.98
CA VAL A 405 -23.00 -0.87 -9.73
C VAL A 405 -21.52 -0.91 -10.11
N PHE A 406 -20.87 -2.03 -9.82
CA PHE A 406 -19.47 -2.27 -10.12
C PHE A 406 -19.35 -3.22 -11.31
N TYR A 407 -18.63 -2.80 -12.34
CA TYR A 407 -18.32 -3.61 -13.52
C TYR A 407 -16.85 -4.01 -13.48
N TRP A 408 -16.57 -5.28 -13.78
CA TRP A 408 -15.20 -5.82 -13.82
C TRP A 408 -14.89 -6.26 -15.25
N ASP A 409 -13.87 -5.65 -15.82
CA ASP A 409 -13.39 -5.98 -17.17
C ASP A 409 -11.87 -5.79 -17.21
N ASP A 410 -11.16 -6.75 -17.79
CA ASP A 410 -9.71 -6.75 -17.94
C ASP A 410 -9.24 -6.19 -19.29
N GLY A 411 -10.18 -5.86 -20.19
CA GLY A 411 -9.93 -5.23 -21.49
C GLY A 411 -9.26 -6.15 -22.51
N MET A 412 -9.06 -7.44 -22.19
CA MET A 412 -8.45 -8.45 -23.07
C MET A 412 -9.37 -9.64 -23.28
N SER A 413 -10.07 -10.08 -22.22
CA SER A 413 -10.91 -11.28 -22.24
C SER A 413 -12.05 -11.19 -23.24
N VAL A 414 -12.75 -10.05 -23.32
CA VAL A 414 -13.86 -9.86 -24.26
C VAL A 414 -13.39 -9.96 -25.71
N ASP A 415 -12.26 -9.32 -26.04
CA ASP A 415 -11.69 -9.36 -27.38
C ASP A 415 -11.16 -10.77 -27.74
N GLU A 416 -10.63 -11.51 -26.76
CA GLU A 416 -10.21 -12.90 -26.93
C GLU A 416 -11.39 -13.86 -27.13
N MET A 417 -12.48 -13.67 -26.38
CA MET A 417 -13.72 -14.42 -26.53
C MET A 417 -14.40 -14.13 -27.86
N GLY A 418 -14.49 -12.87 -28.29
CA GLY A 418 -15.04 -12.53 -29.61
C GLY A 418 -14.23 -13.15 -30.75
N LYS A 419 -12.89 -13.18 -30.65
CA LYS A 419 -12.03 -13.85 -31.63
C LYS A 419 -12.20 -15.37 -31.59
N SER A 420 -12.38 -15.98 -30.41
CA SER A 420 -12.60 -17.41 -30.30
C SER A 420 -13.97 -17.79 -30.86
N GLU A 421 -15.02 -17.02 -30.61
CA GLU A 421 -16.36 -17.19 -31.18
C GLU A 421 -16.36 -17.01 -32.70
N GLN A 422 -15.65 -16.02 -33.24
CA GLN A 422 -15.45 -15.86 -34.69
C GLN A 422 -14.70 -17.04 -35.30
N LYS A 423 -13.64 -17.52 -34.64
CA LYS A 423 -12.97 -18.76 -35.05
C LYS A 423 -13.92 -19.94 -34.99
N MET A 424 -14.78 -20.03 -33.96
CA MET A 424 -15.76 -21.10 -33.74
C MET A 424 -17.00 -21.01 -34.66
N SER A 425 -17.22 -19.89 -35.34
CA SER A 425 -18.23 -19.74 -36.39
C SER A 425 -17.68 -19.85 -37.82
N GLY A 426 -16.36 -19.69 -38.02
CA GLY A 426 -15.72 -19.94 -39.31
C GLY A 426 -15.90 -21.39 -39.77
N SER A 427 -16.01 -21.64 -41.08
CA SER A 427 -16.30 -22.98 -41.59
C SER A 427 -15.21 -23.99 -41.19
N LEU A 428 -15.60 -25.24 -40.92
CA LEU A 428 -14.65 -26.30 -40.54
C LEU A 428 -13.57 -26.51 -41.61
N ARG A 429 -13.89 -26.30 -42.90
CA ARG A 429 -12.95 -26.40 -44.01
C ARG A 429 -11.85 -25.34 -43.93
N ASP A 430 -12.21 -24.10 -43.59
CA ASP A 430 -11.23 -23.01 -43.48
C ASP A 430 -10.29 -23.20 -42.28
N ARG A 431 -10.80 -23.78 -41.19
CA ARG A 431 -9.95 -24.15 -40.03
C ARG A 431 -8.98 -25.27 -40.36
N GLN A 432 -9.45 -26.30 -41.06
CA GLN A 432 -8.62 -27.41 -41.49
C GLN A 432 -7.55 -26.93 -42.49
N ALA A 433 -7.92 -26.06 -43.43
CA ALA A 433 -6.99 -25.45 -44.37
C ALA A 433 -5.91 -24.60 -43.65
N CYS A 434 -6.29 -23.78 -42.67
CA CYS A 434 -5.32 -23.01 -41.87
C CYS A 434 -4.37 -23.89 -41.03
N LEU A 435 -4.80 -25.07 -40.58
CA LEU A 435 -3.94 -25.98 -39.80
C LEU A 435 -2.99 -26.80 -40.69
N LEU A 436 -3.40 -27.09 -41.93
CA LEU A 436 -2.62 -27.90 -42.86
C LEU A 436 -1.65 -27.08 -43.71
N PHE A 437 -1.96 -25.80 -43.95
CA PHE A 437 -1.21 -24.95 -44.90
C PHE A 437 -0.77 -23.59 -44.32
N GLY A 438 -0.93 -23.37 -43.01
CA GLY A 438 -0.64 -22.10 -42.32
C GLY A 438 0.72 -22.04 -41.63
#